data_AF-A0A414WMK0-F1
#
_entry.id   AF-A0A414WMK0-F1
#
_cell.length_a   1.000
_cell.length_b   1.000
_cell.length_c   1.000
_cell.angle_alpha   90.00
_cell.angle_beta   90.00
_cell.angle_gamma   90.00
#
_symmetry.space_group_name_H-M   'P 1'
#
loop_
_entity.id
_entity.type
_entity.pdbx_description
1 polymer ?
#
loop_
_entity_poly.entity_id
_entity_poly.type
_entity_poly.pdbx_seq_one_letter_code
_entity_poly.pdbx_strand_id
1 'polypeptide(L)'
;MLRKEEILERTSNGLAVFKHYLPGNWRIGRNFLNPLYEDSKASCNIYFDRRGGIYKMKDFGNDSYSGDCFFLVGQLKGLDCNRAADFVEILEIIDRDLGLGLASGTPVSVSPVTVRRAVPDKPEETPEKPVKPYQFREQKFPLAELVYWQQYGITPELLEHYKVCSLREYNSETAEGKPYTYTSSVAEPMYGYKGKQHIKLYRPFSTPRFLYGGSFGENYCFGLEQLPAKGDTLFITGGEKDVLSLAAHGFHAICFNSETVT
;
A
#
# COMPACT_ATOMS: atom_id res chain seq x y z
N MET A 1 -14.60 -21.16 23.57
CA MET A 1 -13.14 -21.37 23.54
C MET A 1 -12.64 -20.67 22.31
N LEU A 2 -11.66 -19.77 22.45
CA LEU A 2 -11.10 -19.03 21.33
C LEU A 2 -10.51 -20.01 20.31
N ARG A 3 -10.84 -19.82 19.04
CA ARG A 3 -10.25 -20.61 17.95
C ARG A 3 -9.19 -19.80 17.22
N LYS A 4 -8.13 -20.49 16.81
CA LYS A 4 -7.05 -19.92 16.00
C LYS A 4 -7.60 -19.21 14.76
N GLU A 5 -8.58 -19.82 14.11
CA GLU A 5 -9.19 -19.33 12.88
C GLU A 5 -9.94 -17.99 13.11
N GLU A 6 -10.62 -17.84 14.25
CA GLU A 6 -11.35 -16.61 14.60
C GLU A 6 -10.40 -15.44 14.84
N ILE A 7 -9.25 -15.70 15.50
CA ILE A 7 -8.19 -14.71 15.66
C ILE A 7 -7.62 -14.31 14.31
N LEU A 8 -7.32 -15.28 13.44
CA LEU A 8 -6.77 -14.99 12.11
C LEU A 8 -7.76 -14.15 11.26
N GLU A 9 -9.04 -14.49 11.26
CA GLU A 9 -10.08 -13.75 10.52
C GLU A 9 -10.20 -12.31 11.00
N ARG A 10 -10.21 -12.09 12.32
CA ARG A 10 -10.31 -10.74 12.91
C ARG A 10 -9.02 -9.91 12.80
N THR A 11 -7.88 -10.54 12.51
CA THR A 11 -6.56 -9.89 12.47
C THR A 11 -5.96 -9.80 11.07
N SER A 12 -6.78 -9.92 10.03
CA SER A 12 -6.32 -9.92 8.63
C SER A 12 -5.25 -10.99 8.38
N ASN A 13 -5.55 -12.23 8.77
CA ASN A 13 -4.68 -13.39 8.68
C ASN A 13 -3.37 -13.26 9.48
N GLY A 14 -3.43 -12.62 10.65
CA GLY A 14 -2.29 -12.42 11.56
C GLY A 14 -1.47 -11.14 11.34
N LEU A 15 -1.76 -10.36 10.30
CA LEU A 15 -1.02 -9.12 10.02
C LEU A 15 -1.18 -8.07 11.13
N ALA A 16 -2.39 -7.91 11.66
CA ALA A 16 -2.65 -6.93 12.71
C ALA A 16 -1.86 -7.24 13.99
N VAL A 17 -1.61 -8.53 14.27
CA VAL A 17 -0.81 -8.97 15.40
C VAL A 17 0.65 -8.55 15.23
N PHE A 18 1.25 -8.78 14.05
CA PHE A 18 2.60 -8.31 13.78
C PHE A 18 2.72 -6.79 13.92
N LYS A 19 1.77 -6.02 13.35
CA LYS A 19 1.75 -4.55 13.47
C LYS A 19 1.67 -4.06 14.90
N HIS A 20 0.95 -4.78 15.76
CA HIS A 20 0.81 -4.45 17.16
C HIS A 20 2.11 -4.68 17.94
N TYR A 21 2.78 -5.82 17.73
CA TYR A 21 3.92 -6.25 18.56
C TYR A 21 5.30 -5.88 18.02
N LEU A 22 5.44 -5.62 16.71
CA LEU A 22 6.70 -5.22 16.11
C LEU A 22 6.67 -3.73 15.80
N PRO A 23 7.32 -2.88 16.63
CA PRO A 23 7.36 -1.45 16.37
C PRO A 23 8.23 -1.15 15.14
N GLY A 24 7.92 -0.03 14.49
CA GLY A 24 8.70 0.48 13.37
C GLY A 24 7.93 0.50 12.04
N ASN A 25 8.51 1.21 11.07
CA ASN A 25 7.91 1.41 9.75
C ASN A 25 8.31 0.30 8.77
N TRP A 26 8.22 -0.95 9.20
CA TRP A 26 8.48 -2.09 8.33
C TRP A 26 7.36 -2.28 7.32
N ARG A 27 7.68 -2.93 6.20
CA ARG A 27 6.75 -3.16 5.08
C ARG A 27 6.72 -4.63 4.72
N ILE A 28 5.54 -5.14 4.43
CA ILE A 28 5.33 -6.53 4.03
C ILE A 28 6.22 -6.84 2.81
N GLY A 29 6.91 -7.97 2.84
CA GLY A 29 7.78 -8.44 1.77
C GLY A 29 9.13 -7.73 1.69
N ARG A 30 9.42 -6.75 2.56
CA ARG A 30 10.72 -6.08 2.64
C ARG A 30 11.48 -6.50 3.89
N ASN A 31 12.79 -6.57 3.76
CA ASN A 31 13.64 -6.80 4.91
C ASN A 31 13.73 -5.53 5.76
N PHE A 32 13.70 -5.69 7.07
CA PHE A 32 13.85 -4.65 8.08
C PHE A 32 14.76 -5.17 9.21
N LEU A 33 15.26 -4.25 10.04
CA LEU A 33 16.01 -4.59 11.24
C LEU A 33 15.04 -5.19 12.25
N ASN A 34 15.33 -6.39 12.75
CA ASN A 34 14.46 -7.00 13.74
C ASN A 34 14.51 -6.20 15.06
N PRO A 35 13.39 -5.61 15.52
CA PRO A 35 13.40 -4.82 16.75
C PRO A 35 13.55 -5.65 18.03
N LEU A 36 13.57 -6.98 17.93
CA LEU A 36 13.60 -7.91 19.06
C LEU A 36 15.01 -8.24 19.56
N TYR A 37 16.05 -7.77 18.87
CA TYR A 37 17.44 -7.86 19.31
C TYR A 37 18.28 -6.73 18.70
N GLU A 38 19.55 -6.62 19.09
CA GLU A 38 20.50 -5.68 18.47
C GLU A 38 20.86 -6.15 17.05
N ASP A 39 20.00 -5.82 16.10
CA ASP A 39 20.20 -6.12 14.69
C ASP A 39 20.97 -5.00 13.99
N SER A 40 21.93 -5.39 13.15
CA SER A 40 22.75 -4.47 12.35
C SER A 40 22.53 -4.66 10.84
N LYS A 41 21.78 -5.68 10.43
CA LYS A 41 21.54 -6.02 9.02
C LYS A 41 20.08 -6.33 8.80
N ALA A 42 19.42 -5.52 7.98
CA ALA A 42 18.01 -5.73 7.63
C ALA A 42 17.81 -7.10 6.96
N SER A 43 17.36 -8.06 7.76
CA SER A 43 17.28 -9.48 7.41
C SER A 43 15.99 -10.14 7.90
N CYS A 44 15.16 -9.42 8.66
CA CYS A 44 13.82 -9.85 9.06
C CYS A 44 12.76 -9.35 8.07
N ASN A 45 11.78 -10.19 7.73
CA ASN A 45 10.76 -9.92 6.72
C ASN A 45 9.42 -10.49 7.17
N ILE A 46 8.33 -9.75 6.98
CA ILE A 46 6.97 -10.27 7.15
C ILE A 46 6.34 -10.46 5.78
N TYR A 47 5.92 -11.67 5.46
CA TYR A 47 5.38 -12.05 4.15
C TYR A 47 4.09 -12.86 4.29
N PHE A 48 3.28 -12.86 3.24
CA PHE A 48 2.07 -13.68 3.19
C PHE A 48 2.41 -15.08 2.68
N ASP A 49 2.27 -16.10 3.53
CA ASP A 49 2.43 -17.49 3.14
C ASP A 49 1.16 -17.98 2.43
N ARG A 50 1.22 -18.07 1.10
CA ARG A 50 0.10 -18.50 0.26
C ARG A 50 -0.36 -19.93 0.54
N ARG A 51 0.50 -20.81 1.06
CA ARG A 51 0.13 -22.20 1.36
C ARG A 51 -0.72 -22.29 2.63
N GLY A 52 -0.37 -21.50 3.64
CA GLY A 52 -1.09 -21.46 4.92
C GLY A 52 -2.20 -20.41 4.98
N GLY A 53 -2.24 -19.47 4.03
CA GLY A 53 -3.20 -18.36 4.04
C GLY A 53 -2.97 -17.35 5.17
N ILE A 54 -1.75 -17.29 5.72
CA ILE A 54 -1.42 -16.46 6.90
C ILE A 54 -0.13 -15.68 6.69
N TYR A 55 0.00 -14.56 7.39
CA TYR A 55 1.26 -13.84 7.46
C TYR A 55 2.26 -14.57 8.36
N LYS A 56 3.53 -14.55 7.95
CA LYS A 56 4.65 -15.12 8.68
C LYS A 56 5.81 -14.14 8.68
N MET A 57 6.62 -14.20 9.74
CA MET A 57 7.91 -13.55 9.84
C MET A 57 9.01 -14.55 9.49
N LYS A 58 9.97 -14.12 8.66
CA LYS A 58 11.22 -14.83 8.40
C LYS A 58 12.37 -13.92 8.73
N ASP A 59 13.25 -14.38 9.60
CA ASP A 59 14.48 -13.68 9.93
C ASP A 59 15.68 -14.50 9.45
N PHE A 60 16.43 -13.95 8.50
CA PHE A 60 17.65 -14.56 7.96
C PHE A 60 18.88 -14.29 8.83
N GLY A 61 18.84 -13.28 9.70
CA GLY A 61 19.90 -12.95 10.65
C GLY A 61 19.83 -13.81 11.90
N ASN A 62 18.63 -14.07 12.39
CA ASN A 62 18.40 -15.03 13.48
C ASN A 62 17.08 -15.81 13.30
N ASP A 63 17.19 -17.06 12.85
CA ASP A 63 16.04 -17.90 12.54
C ASP A 63 15.17 -18.24 13.76
N SER A 64 15.66 -18.04 15.00
CA SER A 64 14.85 -18.26 16.21
C SER A 64 13.65 -17.32 16.31
N TYR A 65 13.64 -16.22 15.55
CA TYR A 65 12.51 -15.29 15.48
C TYR A 65 11.56 -15.60 14.30
N SER A 66 11.87 -16.57 13.44
CA SER A 66 11.01 -16.94 12.31
C SER A 66 9.76 -17.71 12.77
N GLY A 67 8.58 -17.30 12.34
CA GLY A 67 7.33 -17.96 12.72
C GLY A 67 6.06 -17.23 12.28
N ASP A 68 4.90 -17.73 12.69
CA ASP A 68 3.62 -17.03 12.51
C ASP A 68 3.37 -16.02 13.66
N CYS A 69 2.22 -15.34 13.62
CA CYS A 69 1.89 -14.35 14.64
C CYS A 69 1.74 -14.94 16.05
N PHE A 70 1.33 -16.20 16.16
CA PHE A 70 1.19 -16.87 17.46
C PHE A 70 2.56 -17.19 18.03
N PHE A 71 3.50 -17.66 17.19
CA PHE A 71 4.89 -17.88 17.57
C PHE A 71 5.54 -16.59 18.08
N LEU A 72 5.33 -15.47 17.41
CA LEU A 72 5.83 -14.16 17.86
C LEU A 72 5.32 -13.82 19.26
N VAL A 73 4.00 -13.90 19.49
CA VAL A 73 3.43 -13.58 20.81
C VAL A 73 3.91 -14.57 21.87
N GLY A 74 4.01 -15.85 21.53
CA GLY A 74 4.59 -16.86 22.40
C GLY A 74 6.01 -16.49 22.85
N GLN A 75 6.89 -16.17 21.89
CA GLN A 75 8.25 -15.71 22.18
C GLN A 75 8.29 -14.47 23.08
N LEU A 76 7.48 -13.45 22.77
CA LEU A 76 7.44 -12.20 23.54
C LEU A 76 6.92 -12.37 24.97
N LYS A 77 6.07 -13.37 25.20
CA LYS A 77 5.43 -13.63 26.49
C LYS A 77 6.04 -14.81 27.25
N GLY A 78 7.08 -15.45 26.70
CA GLY A 78 7.73 -16.62 27.30
C GLY A 78 6.86 -17.88 27.30
N LEU A 79 5.98 -18.03 26.31
CA LEU A 79 5.03 -19.13 26.14
C LEU A 79 5.42 -20.02 24.95
N ASP A 80 5.18 -21.33 25.05
CA ASP A 80 5.50 -22.32 24.03
C ASP A 80 4.24 -22.74 23.26
N CYS A 81 4.20 -22.44 21.96
CA CYS A 81 3.08 -22.77 21.08
C CYS A 81 2.81 -24.29 20.96
N ASN A 82 3.76 -25.15 21.33
CA ASN A 82 3.56 -26.61 21.33
C ASN A 82 2.82 -27.11 22.57
N ARG A 83 2.71 -26.29 23.63
CA ARG A 83 1.93 -26.61 24.83
C ARG A 83 0.51 -26.06 24.67
N ALA A 84 -0.49 -26.93 24.75
CA ALA A 84 -1.88 -26.53 24.52
C ALA A 84 -2.37 -25.43 25.48
N ALA A 85 -1.98 -25.48 26.75
CA ALA A 85 -2.34 -24.46 27.74
C ALA A 85 -1.75 -23.08 27.37
N ASP A 86 -0.46 -23.05 27.03
CA ASP A 86 0.22 -21.83 26.57
C ASP A 86 -0.39 -21.29 25.28
N PHE A 87 -0.75 -22.16 24.34
CA PHE A 87 -1.38 -21.74 23.09
C PHE A 87 -2.73 -21.08 23.34
N VAL A 88 -3.54 -21.61 24.26
CA VAL A 88 -4.81 -20.97 24.67
C VAL A 88 -4.55 -19.59 25.28
N GLU A 89 -3.57 -19.47 26.18
CA GLU A 89 -3.18 -18.18 26.76
C GLU A 89 -2.71 -17.19 25.68
N ILE A 90 -1.96 -17.65 24.66
CA ILE A 90 -1.56 -16.80 23.52
C ILE A 90 -2.78 -16.26 22.78
N LEU A 91 -3.83 -17.07 22.56
CA LEU A 91 -5.06 -16.60 21.92
C LEU A 91 -5.78 -15.54 22.78
N GLU A 92 -5.84 -15.74 24.10
CA GLU A 92 -6.46 -14.80 25.05
C GLU A 92 -5.68 -13.49 25.17
N ILE A 93 -4.35 -13.56 25.12
CA ILE A 93 -3.47 -12.38 25.05
C ILE A 93 -3.78 -11.59 23.78
N ILE A 94 -3.87 -12.23 22.61
CA ILE A 94 -4.17 -11.53 21.35
C ILE A 94 -5.58 -10.93 21.38
N ASP A 95 -6.59 -11.66 21.84
CA ASP A 95 -7.97 -11.17 21.95
C ASP A 95 -8.06 -9.90 22.82
N ARG A 96 -7.35 -9.89 23.94
CA ARG A 96 -7.28 -8.78 24.90
C ARG A 96 -6.46 -7.60 24.37
N ASP A 97 -5.25 -7.85 23.87
CA ASP A 97 -4.31 -6.79 23.44
C ASP A 97 -4.82 -6.07 22.19
N LEU A 98 -5.55 -6.77 21.30
CA LEU A 98 -6.16 -6.20 20.09
C LEU A 98 -7.66 -5.86 20.25
N GLY A 99 -8.27 -6.15 21.39
CA GLY A 99 -9.68 -5.85 21.67
C GLY A 99 -10.67 -6.56 20.73
N LEU A 100 -10.44 -7.83 20.40
CA LEU A 100 -11.25 -8.55 19.39
C LEU A 100 -12.62 -9.02 19.93
N GLY A 101 -12.75 -9.14 21.25
CA GLY A 101 -14.01 -9.43 21.95
C GLY A 101 -14.52 -10.86 21.77
N LEU A 102 -13.63 -11.82 21.54
CA LEU A 102 -13.96 -13.21 21.22
C LEU A 102 -14.11 -14.10 22.47
N ALA A 103 -13.44 -13.79 23.58
CA ALA A 103 -13.51 -14.61 24.79
C ALA A 103 -14.85 -14.47 25.55
N SER A 104 -15.54 -13.34 25.36
CA SER A 104 -16.84 -13.08 25.97
C SER A 104 -17.92 -13.37 24.93
N GLY A 105 -18.67 -14.48 25.07
CA GLY A 105 -19.76 -14.90 24.16
C GLY A 105 -20.97 -13.97 24.08
N THR A 106 -20.77 -12.66 24.23
CA THR A 106 -21.76 -11.62 24.04
C THR A 106 -21.94 -11.37 22.53
N PRO A 107 -23.12 -11.64 21.95
CA PRO A 107 -23.42 -11.12 20.64
C PRO A 107 -23.56 -9.61 20.80
N VAL A 108 -22.61 -8.83 20.28
CA VAL A 108 -22.87 -7.40 20.11
C VAL A 108 -23.94 -7.27 19.05
N SER A 109 -25.15 -7.00 19.51
CA SER A 109 -26.31 -6.61 18.71
C SER A 109 -25.89 -5.48 17.76
N VAL A 110 -25.89 -5.78 16.46
CA VAL A 110 -26.04 -4.76 15.44
C VAL A 110 -27.47 -4.23 15.53
N SER A 111 -27.62 -3.03 16.08
CA SER A 111 -28.80 -2.19 15.88
C SER A 111 -28.34 -0.75 15.64
N PRO A 112 -29.01 -0.03 14.73
CA PRO A 112 -28.45 1.08 13.99
C PRO A 112 -28.26 2.29 14.90
N VAL A 113 -27.01 2.64 15.18
CA VAL A 113 -26.70 3.92 15.80
C VAL A 113 -26.87 4.99 14.74
N THR A 114 -27.99 5.70 14.87
CA THR A 114 -28.24 7.03 14.32
C THR A 114 -26.94 7.82 14.22
N VAL A 115 -26.50 8.12 13.00
CA VAL A 115 -25.36 9.01 12.73
C VAL A 115 -25.78 10.42 13.13
N ARG A 116 -25.76 10.72 14.43
CA ARG A 116 -25.73 12.08 14.94
C ARG A 116 -24.28 12.39 15.27
N ARG A 117 -23.69 13.14 14.34
CA ARG A 117 -22.45 13.90 14.46
C ARG A 117 -22.29 14.44 15.89
N ALA A 118 -21.32 13.91 16.61
CA ALA A 118 -20.66 14.61 17.69
C ALA A 118 -19.16 14.52 17.41
N VAL A 119 -18.63 15.70 17.08
CA VAL A 119 -17.24 16.20 17.12
C VAL A 119 -16.11 15.15 16.96
N PRO A 120 -15.26 15.29 15.93
CA PRO A 120 -14.09 14.42 15.78
C PRO A 120 -13.11 14.70 16.91
N ASP A 121 -12.96 13.74 17.83
CA ASP A 121 -11.75 13.69 18.63
C ASP A 121 -10.59 13.35 17.69
N LYS A 122 -9.61 14.25 17.75
CA LYS A 122 -8.37 14.33 16.99
C LYS A 122 -7.94 13.01 16.35
N PRO A 123 -7.69 12.98 15.03
CA PRO A 123 -6.81 11.95 14.49
C PRO A 123 -5.49 12.06 15.25
N GLU A 124 -5.01 10.95 15.82
CA GLU A 124 -3.57 10.80 15.99
C GLU A 124 -2.98 10.84 14.57
N GLU A 125 -2.64 12.05 14.15
CA GLU A 125 -1.67 12.32 13.11
C GLU A 125 -0.40 11.59 13.52
N THR A 126 -0.27 10.34 13.06
CA THR A 126 1.04 9.95 12.54
C THR A 126 1.48 11.11 11.65
N PRO A 127 2.67 11.70 11.85
CA PRO A 127 3.04 12.88 11.11
C PRO A 127 3.04 12.49 9.63
N GLU A 128 1.97 12.87 8.93
CA GLU A 128 1.95 12.86 7.48
C GLU A 128 3.18 13.66 7.11
N LYS A 129 4.14 13.02 6.42
CA LYS A 129 5.27 13.76 5.87
C LYS A 129 4.67 14.99 5.19
N PRO A 130 5.08 16.22 5.55
CA PRO A 130 4.44 17.42 5.05
C PRO A 130 4.36 17.31 3.53
N VAL A 131 3.12 17.26 3.02
CA VAL A 131 2.86 17.09 1.59
C VAL A 131 3.41 18.34 0.93
N LYS A 132 4.46 18.17 0.12
CA LYS A 132 5.10 19.29 -0.56
C LYS A 132 4.06 20.04 -1.39
N PRO A 133 4.04 21.38 -1.35
CA PRO A 133 3.19 22.13 -2.24
C PRO A 133 3.53 21.77 -3.68
N TYR A 134 2.50 21.57 -4.48
CA TYR A 134 2.65 21.32 -5.91
C TYR A 134 1.54 22.03 -6.68
N GLN A 135 1.89 22.48 -7.87
CA GLN A 135 0.95 23.05 -8.83
C GLN A 135 1.29 22.52 -10.21
N PHE A 136 0.29 22.30 -11.05
CA PHE A 136 0.52 21.86 -12.41
C PHE A 136 -0.50 22.48 -13.35
N ARG A 137 -0.11 22.60 -14.61
CA ARG A 137 -0.96 23.12 -15.68
C ARG A 137 -1.11 22.06 -16.76
N GLU A 138 -2.34 21.64 -16.98
CA GLU A 138 -2.67 20.72 -18.07
C GLU A 138 -2.68 21.44 -19.43
N GLN A 139 -2.44 20.66 -20.47
CA GLN A 139 -2.68 21.05 -21.86
C GLN A 139 -3.45 19.93 -22.58
N LYS A 140 -4.02 20.26 -23.73
CA LYS A 140 -4.53 19.23 -24.64
C LYS A 140 -3.35 18.42 -25.16
N PHE A 141 -3.53 17.11 -25.32
CA PHE A 141 -2.54 16.25 -25.95
C PHE A 141 -2.23 16.76 -27.38
N PRO A 142 -1.00 17.21 -27.66
CA PRO A 142 -0.55 17.48 -29.02
C PRO A 142 -0.53 16.19 -29.83
N LEU A 143 -0.62 16.31 -31.16
CA LEU A 143 -0.63 15.15 -32.06
C LEU A 143 0.58 14.22 -31.85
N ALA A 144 1.77 14.78 -31.60
CA ALA A 144 2.98 13.99 -31.35
C ALA A 144 2.87 13.12 -30.09
N GLU A 145 2.21 13.61 -29.03
CA GLU A 145 1.98 12.84 -27.80
C GLU A 145 0.92 11.76 -28.04
N LEU A 146 -0.13 12.06 -28.81
CA LEU A 146 -1.12 11.04 -29.19
C LEU A 146 -0.50 9.90 -30.00
N VAL A 147 0.36 10.22 -30.97
CA VAL A 147 1.13 9.22 -31.73
C VAL A 147 2.03 8.41 -30.79
N TYR A 148 2.65 9.05 -29.80
CA TYR A 148 3.43 8.34 -28.78
C TYR A 148 2.60 7.33 -27.99
N TRP A 149 1.37 7.66 -27.57
CA TRP A 149 0.52 6.70 -26.85
C TRP A 149 -0.05 5.61 -27.76
N GLN A 150 -0.40 5.98 -29.00
CA GLN A 150 -0.97 5.08 -30.00
C GLN A 150 -0.05 3.91 -30.35
N GLN A 151 1.28 4.07 -30.25
CA GLN A 151 2.22 2.96 -30.49
C GLN A 151 2.03 1.77 -29.54
N TYR A 152 1.38 2.00 -28.38
CA TYR A 152 1.01 0.98 -27.40
C TYR A 152 -0.48 0.59 -27.48
N GLY A 153 -1.20 1.05 -28.51
CA GLY A 153 -2.65 0.89 -28.64
C GLY A 153 -3.49 1.82 -27.78
N ILE A 154 -2.86 2.73 -27.00
CA ILE A 154 -3.56 3.59 -26.03
C ILE A 154 -4.19 4.77 -26.76
N THR A 155 -5.53 4.84 -26.72
CA THR A 155 -6.31 5.90 -27.38
C THR A 155 -6.53 7.12 -26.48
N PRO A 156 -6.92 8.29 -27.04
CA PRO A 156 -7.27 9.48 -26.24
C PRO A 156 -8.37 9.21 -25.21
N GLU A 157 -9.38 8.42 -25.59
CA GLU A 157 -10.52 8.06 -24.73
C GLU A 157 -10.05 7.21 -23.54
N LEU A 158 -9.09 6.31 -23.77
CA LEU A 158 -8.51 5.50 -22.69
C LEU A 158 -7.69 6.36 -21.72
N LEU A 159 -6.91 7.32 -22.25
CA LEU A 159 -6.18 8.28 -21.41
C LEU A 159 -7.13 9.08 -20.52
N GLU A 160 -8.23 9.58 -21.08
CA GLU A 160 -9.25 10.30 -20.32
C GLU A 160 -9.92 9.40 -19.27
N HIS A 161 -10.30 8.18 -19.64
CA HIS A 161 -10.94 7.22 -18.73
C HIS A 161 -10.08 6.87 -17.51
N TYR A 162 -8.75 6.78 -17.71
CA TYR A 162 -7.77 6.53 -16.66
C TYR A 162 -7.20 7.82 -16.03
N LYS A 163 -7.79 8.99 -16.33
CA LYS A 163 -7.41 10.30 -15.77
C LYS A 163 -5.94 10.66 -16.02
N VAL A 164 -5.43 10.26 -17.18
CA VAL A 164 -4.09 10.63 -17.67
C VAL A 164 -4.18 11.96 -18.39
N CYS A 165 -3.33 12.91 -18.03
CA CYS A 165 -3.28 14.22 -18.68
C CYS A 165 -1.91 14.51 -19.29
N SER A 166 -1.89 15.39 -20.32
CA SER A 166 -0.67 16.05 -20.78
C SER A 166 -0.42 17.29 -19.91
N LEU A 167 0.82 17.46 -19.47
CA LEU A 167 1.23 18.57 -18.62
C LEU A 167 2.03 19.57 -19.42
N ARG A 168 1.61 20.84 -19.39
CA ARG A 168 2.43 21.96 -19.88
C ARG A 168 3.52 22.32 -18.89
N GLU A 169 3.18 22.35 -17.61
CA GLU A 169 4.07 22.79 -16.54
C GLU A 169 3.76 22.07 -15.22
N TYR A 170 4.79 21.85 -14.42
CA TYR A 170 4.69 21.37 -13.04
C TYR A 170 5.66 22.17 -12.15
N ASN A 171 5.18 22.59 -10.99
CA ASN A 171 5.90 23.39 -10.01
C ASN A 171 5.83 22.68 -8.64
N SER A 172 6.96 22.58 -7.95
CA SER A 172 7.03 22.08 -6.56
C SER A 172 8.35 22.51 -5.91
N GLU A 173 8.69 21.92 -4.77
CA GLU A 173 9.84 22.30 -3.96
C GLU A 173 10.78 21.12 -3.68
N THR A 174 12.09 21.39 -3.60
CA THR A 174 13.11 20.41 -3.20
C THR A 174 12.95 20.03 -1.73
N ALA A 175 13.77 19.10 -1.23
CA ALA A 175 13.77 18.78 0.21
C ALA A 175 14.23 19.99 1.06
N GLU A 176 15.03 20.90 0.50
CA GLU A 176 15.45 22.14 1.17
C GLU A 176 14.45 23.30 1.00
N GLY A 177 13.26 23.07 0.43
CA GLY A 177 12.24 24.10 0.21
C GLY A 177 12.54 25.04 -0.97
N LYS A 178 13.49 24.70 -1.85
CA LYS A 178 13.76 25.51 -3.04
C LYS A 178 12.71 25.24 -4.13
N PRO A 179 12.03 26.24 -4.69
CA PRO A 179 11.08 26.02 -5.77
C PRO A 179 11.79 25.55 -7.04
N TYR A 180 11.17 24.63 -7.76
CA TYR A 180 11.58 24.18 -9.08
C TYR A 180 10.36 24.06 -10.01
N THR A 181 10.63 24.20 -11.30
CA THR A 181 9.63 24.11 -12.37
C THR A 181 10.12 23.15 -13.45
N TYR A 182 9.24 22.25 -13.88
CA TYR A 182 9.42 21.48 -15.11
C TYR A 182 8.42 21.98 -16.15
N THR A 183 8.92 22.25 -17.36
CA THR A 183 8.11 22.65 -18.51
C THR A 183 8.21 21.57 -19.58
N SER A 184 7.08 21.20 -20.16
CA SER A 184 7.04 20.19 -21.20
C SER A 184 7.50 20.79 -22.53
N SER A 185 8.20 19.98 -23.32
CA SER A 185 8.58 20.29 -24.69
C SER A 185 8.27 19.12 -25.61
N VAL A 186 8.40 19.32 -26.93
CA VAL A 186 8.23 18.24 -27.91
C VAL A 186 9.24 17.11 -27.69
N ALA A 187 10.48 17.44 -27.30
CA ALA A 187 11.52 16.46 -27.02
C ALA A 187 11.36 15.79 -25.64
N GLU A 188 10.80 16.53 -24.68
CA GLU A 188 10.61 16.09 -23.29
C GLU A 188 9.13 16.29 -22.89
N PRO A 189 8.21 15.45 -23.40
CA PRO A 189 6.81 15.51 -23.04
C PRO A 189 6.63 15.10 -21.58
N MET A 190 5.59 15.62 -20.93
CA MET A 190 5.28 15.29 -19.56
C MET A 190 3.82 14.87 -19.44
N TYR A 191 3.59 13.76 -18.74
CA TYR A 191 2.25 13.23 -18.50
C TYR A 191 1.98 13.13 -17.01
N GLY A 192 0.71 13.18 -16.62
CA GLY A 192 0.28 13.05 -15.23
C GLY A 192 -0.75 11.95 -15.06
N TYR A 193 -0.49 11.00 -14.17
CA TYR A 193 -1.51 10.08 -13.66
C TYR A 193 -2.18 10.74 -12.45
N LYS A 194 -3.42 11.21 -12.61
CA LYS A 194 -4.11 12.02 -11.59
C LYS A 194 -4.90 11.15 -10.62
N GLY A 195 -4.74 11.44 -9.33
CA GLY A 195 -5.63 11.00 -8.26
C GLY A 195 -6.42 12.18 -7.69
N LYS A 196 -7.20 11.94 -6.63
CA LYS A 196 -8.01 13.00 -5.98
C LYS A 196 -7.16 14.10 -5.32
N GLN A 197 -6.01 13.73 -4.76
CA GLN A 197 -5.14 14.62 -3.97
C GLN A 197 -3.66 14.50 -4.40
N HIS A 198 -3.38 13.84 -5.52
CA HIS A 198 -2.03 13.61 -6.00
C HIS A 198 -1.94 13.54 -7.52
N ILE A 199 -0.71 13.62 -8.01
CA ILE A 199 -0.34 13.38 -9.39
C ILE A 199 1.02 12.69 -9.45
N LYS A 200 1.12 11.60 -10.24
CA LYS A 200 2.40 10.98 -10.59
C LYS A 200 2.80 11.43 -11.97
N LEU A 201 3.93 12.10 -12.09
CA LEU A 201 4.45 12.57 -13.36
C LEU A 201 5.22 11.45 -14.04
N TYR A 202 5.03 11.34 -15.34
CA TYR A 202 5.80 10.48 -16.23
C TYR A 202 6.46 11.31 -17.32
N ARG A 203 7.79 11.30 -17.36
CA ARG A 203 8.63 12.02 -18.32
C ARG A 203 9.47 10.99 -19.09
N PRO A 204 8.94 10.38 -20.17
CA PRO A 204 9.57 9.23 -20.83
C PRO A 204 11.00 9.45 -21.32
N PHE A 205 11.35 10.70 -21.63
CA PHE A 205 12.64 11.07 -22.24
C PHE A 205 13.47 12.00 -21.34
N SER A 206 13.12 12.12 -20.06
CA SER A 206 13.82 13.01 -19.12
C SER A 206 14.29 12.30 -17.86
N THR A 207 15.24 12.95 -17.17
CA THR A 207 15.68 12.57 -15.83
C THR A 207 15.34 13.69 -14.83
N PRO A 208 14.70 13.39 -13.68
CA PRO A 208 14.12 12.10 -13.33
C PRO A 208 12.88 11.77 -14.19
N ARG A 209 12.70 10.47 -14.46
CA ARG A 209 11.59 9.95 -15.27
C ARG A 209 10.24 10.00 -14.57
N PHE A 210 10.25 9.96 -13.24
CA PHE A 210 9.04 10.02 -12.41
C PHE A 210 9.20 11.07 -11.32
N LEU A 211 8.11 11.80 -11.06
CA LEU A 211 7.99 12.74 -9.94
C LEU A 211 6.63 12.54 -9.28
N TYR A 212 6.54 12.93 -8.02
CA TYR A 212 5.35 12.75 -7.21
C TYR A 212 4.93 14.11 -6.64
N GLY A 213 3.68 14.48 -6.86
CA GLY A 213 3.04 15.64 -6.24
C GLY A 213 1.84 15.20 -5.42
N GLY A 214 1.69 15.76 -4.22
CA GLY A 214 0.53 15.47 -3.36
C GLY A 214 0.64 14.18 -2.54
N SER A 215 -0.48 13.79 -1.92
CA SER A 215 -0.57 12.60 -1.08
C SER A 215 -1.20 11.43 -1.84
N PHE A 216 -0.41 10.37 -2.00
CA PHE A 216 -0.84 9.12 -2.65
C PHE A 216 -1.67 8.23 -1.72
N GLY A 217 -1.72 8.55 -0.43
CA GLY A 217 -2.29 7.70 0.60
C GLY A 217 -1.56 6.35 0.73
N GLU A 218 -2.05 5.48 1.61
CA GLU A 218 -1.45 4.16 1.84
C GLU A 218 -1.78 3.14 0.76
N ASN A 219 -2.84 3.37 -0.02
CA ASN A 219 -3.45 2.37 -0.91
C ASN A 219 -3.48 2.79 -2.39
N TYR A 220 -2.42 3.44 -2.89
CA TYR A 220 -2.36 3.77 -4.31
C TYR A 220 -2.41 2.50 -5.19
N CYS A 221 -3.43 2.41 -6.01
CA CYS A 221 -3.65 1.32 -6.96
C CYS A 221 -4.23 1.88 -8.25
N PHE A 222 -3.39 2.03 -9.27
CA PHE A 222 -3.80 2.55 -10.56
C PHE A 222 -4.57 1.49 -11.34
N GLY A 223 -5.68 1.89 -11.98
CA GLY A 223 -6.58 0.99 -12.71
C GLY A 223 -7.67 0.35 -11.86
N LEU A 224 -7.63 0.50 -10.52
CA LEU A 224 -8.61 -0.10 -9.62
C LEU A 224 -10.04 0.42 -9.88
N GLU A 225 -10.18 1.73 -10.15
CA GLU A 225 -11.48 2.35 -10.42
C GLU A 225 -12.09 1.91 -11.76
N GLN A 226 -11.29 1.32 -12.66
CA GLN A 226 -11.70 0.86 -13.99
C GLN A 226 -12.01 -0.64 -14.04
N LEU A 227 -11.84 -1.36 -12.93
CA LEU A 227 -12.16 -2.78 -12.87
C LEU A 227 -13.67 -3.03 -12.88
N PRO A 228 -14.15 -4.06 -13.57
CA PRO A 228 -15.53 -4.51 -13.43
C PRO A 228 -15.76 -5.12 -12.03
N ALA A 229 -17.02 -5.14 -11.60
CA ALA A 229 -17.39 -5.74 -10.31
C ALA A 229 -17.11 -7.26 -10.22
N LYS A 230 -16.96 -7.93 -11.36
CA LYS A 230 -16.65 -9.36 -11.48
C LYS A 230 -15.73 -9.59 -12.69
N GLY A 231 -14.87 -10.59 -12.59
CA GLY A 231 -14.02 -11.05 -13.69
C GLY A 231 -13.16 -12.24 -13.26
N ASP A 232 -12.72 -13.03 -14.23
CA ASP A 232 -11.97 -14.27 -13.97
C ASP A 232 -10.45 -14.06 -13.96
N THR A 233 -9.96 -12.94 -14.51
CA THR A 233 -8.53 -12.65 -14.66
C THR A 233 -8.24 -11.18 -14.44
N LEU A 234 -7.20 -10.92 -13.64
CA LEU A 234 -6.65 -9.59 -13.36
C LEU A 234 -5.12 -9.64 -13.51
N PHE A 235 -4.57 -8.75 -14.33
CA PHE A 235 -3.13 -8.58 -14.48
C PHE A 235 -2.60 -7.55 -13.48
N ILE A 236 -1.41 -7.82 -12.92
CA ILE A 236 -0.69 -6.88 -12.07
C ILE A 236 0.61 -6.51 -12.78
N THR A 237 0.81 -5.22 -13.06
CA THR A 237 1.95 -4.73 -13.84
C THR A 237 2.93 -3.90 -13.00
N GLY A 238 4.10 -3.63 -13.59
CA GLY A 238 5.15 -2.84 -12.94
C GLY A 238 4.90 -1.33 -12.93
N GLY A 239 4.05 -0.81 -13.83
CA GLY A 239 3.69 0.60 -13.85
C GLY A 239 2.44 0.93 -14.65
N GLU A 240 2.03 2.20 -14.59
CA GLU A 240 0.75 2.70 -15.09
C GLU A 240 0.64 2.59 -16.62
N LYS A 241 1.76 2.76 -17.34
CA LYS A 241 1.79 2.59 -18.80
C LYS A 241 1.44 1.16 -19.22
N ASP A 242 1.91 0.16 -18.48
CA ASP A 242 1.63 -1.24 -18.79
C ASP A 242 0.16 -1.57 -18.51
N VAL A 243 -0.44 -0.98 -17.47
CA VAL A 243 -1.89 -1.05 -17.21
C VAL A 243 -2.66 -0.52 -18.41
N LEU A 244 -2.30 0.67 -18.90
CA LEU A 244 -2.96 1.28 -20.07
C LEU A 244 -2.79 0.43 -21.32
N SER A 245 -1.60 -0.12 -21.55
CA SER A 245 -1.34 -1.00 -22.70
C SER A 245 -2.21 -2.25 -22.65
N LEU A 246 -2.32 -2.90 -21.49
CA LEU A 246 -3.21 -4.07 -21.33
C LEU A 246 -4.69 -3.70 -21.49
N ALA A 247 -5.12 -2.58 -20.91
CA ALA A 247 -6.49 -2.08 -21.03
C ALA A 247 -6.86 -1.78 -22.49
N ALA A 248 -5.93 -1.21 -23.27
CA ALA A 248 -6.11 -0.96 -24.70
C ALA A 248 -6.37 -2.24 -25.50
N HIS A 249 -5.91 -3.39 -25.01
CA HIS A 249 -6.10 -4.70 -25.65
C HIS A 249 -7.22 -5.52 -24.99
N GLY A 250 -8.07 -4.89 -24.16
CA GLY A 250 -9.22 -5.53 -23.54
C GLY A 250 -8.92 -6.35 -22.28
N PHE A 251 -7.72 -6.22 -21.72
CA PHE A 251 -7.35 -6.90 -20.47
C PHE A 251 -7.52 -5.99 -19.26
N HIS A 252 -8.03 -6.56 -18.16
CA HIS A 252 -8.12 -5.85 -16.89
C HIS A 252 -6.77 -5.90 -16.16
N ALA A 253 -6.23 -4.73 -15.81
CA ALA A 253 -4.93 -4.61 -15.18
C ALA A 253 -4.91 -3.54 -14.10
N ILE A 254 -4.03 -3.74 -13.12
CA ILE A 254 -3.69 -2.74 -12.09
C ILE A 254 -2.17 -2.65 -11.89
N CYS A 255 -1.71 -1.56 -11.31
CA CYS A 255 -0.38 -1.48 -10.74
C CYS A 255 -0.38 -0.73 -9.40
N PHE A 256 0.54 -1.11 -8.54
CA PHE A 256 0.82 -0.39 -7.31
C PHE A 256 1.88 0.69 -7.56
N ASN A 257 2.06 1.58 -6.59
CA ASN A 257 3.09 2.61 -6.74
C ASN A 257 4.45 1.91 -6.81
N SER A 258 5.13 2.04 -7.95
CA SER A 258 6.46 1.49 -8.18
C SER A 258 7.44 2.14 -7.21
N GLU A 259 7.68 1.50 -6.07
CA GLU A 259 8.82 1.84 -5.24
C GLU A 259 10.07 1.33 -5.94
N THR A 260 10.85 2.24 -6.53
CA THR A 260 12.29 2.00 -6.70
C THR A 260 12.81 1.55 -5.34
N VAL A 261 13.35 0.34 -5.29
CA VAL A 261 14.14 -0.15 -4.17
C VAL A 261 15.33 0.81 -4.05
N THR A 262 15.32 1.64 -3.01
CA THR A 262 16.49 2.36 -2.49
C THR A 262 16.80 1.81 -1.13
#